data_AF-A0A645ENA3-F1
#
_entry.id   AF-A0A645ENA3-F1
#
_cell.length_a   1.000
_cell.length_b   1.000
_cell.length_c   1.000
_cell.angle_alpha   90.00
_cell.angle_beta   90.00
_cell.angle_gamma   90.00
#
_symmetry.space_group_name_H-M   'P 1'
#
loop_
_entity.id
_entity.type
_entity.pdbx_description
1 polymer ?
#
loop_
_entity_poly.entity_id
_entity_poly.type
_entity_poly.pdbx_seq_one_letter_code
_entity_poly.pdbx_strand_id
1 'polypeptide(L)'
;MACFAGRRRPGEYFPLEDDNLYEAVERCRKHPETMIELVAGPCMICPPCNGYYPDSGFCSMGFAMGLRNQKKDLDTLQWMGLDYGVKMRADELFRLMFERIKDKKDICGYNTDRQTHEAWSICPGVGGSDGFGNYREAAGENLGMDRA
;
A
#
# COMPACT_ATOMS: atom_id res chain seq x y z
N MET A 1 -2.16 1.84 0.85
CA MET A 1 -2.98 2.96 0.31
C MET A 1 -4.14 2.49 -0.56
N ALA A 2 -3.92 1.88 -1.73
CA ALA A 2 -4.99 1.58 -2.70
C ALA A 2 -6.18 0.78 -2.16
N CYS A 3 -5.97 -0.32 -1.44
CA CYS A 3 -7.07 -1.13 -0.89
C CYS A 3 -7.89 -0.41 0.20
N PHE A 4 -7.29 0.55 0.90
CA PHE A 4 -7.92 1.34 1.97
C PHE A 4 -8.66 2.56 1.40
N ALA A 5 -8.01 3.31 0.51
CA ALA A 5 -8.52 4.56 -0.04
C ALA A 5 -9.34 4.40 -1.32
N GLY A 6 -9.31 3.23 -1.96
CA GLY A 6 -9.99 2.97 -3.25
C GLY A 6 -11.51 3.15 -3.25
N ARG A 7 -12.14 3.21 -2.06
CA ARG A 7 -13.58 3.47 -1.88
C ARG A 7 -13.89 4.75 -1.12
N ARG A 8 -12.86 5.52 -0.77
CA ARG A 8 -13.00 6.61 0.19
C ARG A 8 -12.54 7.91 -0.44
N ARG A 9 -13.45 8.87 -0.51
CA ARG A 9 -13.20 10.26 -0.91
C ARG A 9 -13.02 11.15 0.31
N PRO A 10 -12.36 12.32 0.16
CA PRO A 10 -12.39 13.32 1.21
C PRO A 10 -13.84 13.59 1.65
N GLY A 11 -14.12 13.45 2.95
CA GLY A 11 -15.45 13.55 3.54
C GLY A 11 -16.14 12.21 3.83
N GLU A 12 -15.72 11.11 3.20
CA GLU A 12 -16.21 9.74 3.48
C GLU A 12 -15.36 9.02 4.54
N TYR A 13 -14.18 9.56 4.81
CA TYR A 13 -13.28 9.17 5.89
C TYR A 13 -12.56 10.42 6.40
N PHE A 14 -12.10 10.35 7.64
CA PHE A 14 -11.54 11.47 8.37
C PHE A 14 -10.10 11.18 8.79
N PRO A 15 -9.27 12.22 8.96
CA PRO A 15 -7.94 12.06 9.55
C PRO A 15 -8.06 11.44 10.94
N LEU A 16 -7.08 10.61 11.28
CA LEU A 16 -6.95 10.03 12.61
C LEU A 16 -5.80 10.76 13.29
N GLU A 17 -5.99 11.18 14.54
CA GLU A 17 -4.94 11.88 15.30
C GLU A 17 -3.64 11.05 15.38
N ASP A 18 -3.79 9.73 15.41
CA ASP A 18 -2.71 8.78 15.55
C ASP A 18 -2.15 8.24 14.22
N ASP A 19 -2.75 8.51 13.05
CA ASP A 19 -2.38 7.88 11.76
C ASP A 19 -2.39 8.89 10.61
N ASN A 20 -1.31 8.91 9.82
CA ASN A 20 -1.06 9.89 8.77
C ASN A 20 -1.46 9.44 7.34
N LEU A 21 -2.16 8.30 7.21
CA LEU A 21 -2.57 7.72 5.94
C LEU A 21 -3.54 8.64 5.18
N TYR A 22 -4.43 9.31 5.91
CA TYR A 22 -5.37 10.25 5.33
C TYR A 22 -4.61 11.38 4.64
N GLU A 23 -3.72 12.05 5.38
CA GLU A 23 -2.94 13.20 4.96
C GLU A 23 -2.06 12.86 3.76
N ALA A 24 -1.40 11.70 3.80
CA ALA A 24 -0.56 11.25 2.70
C ALA A 24 -1.36 11.01 1.41
N VAL A 25 -2.51 10.33 1.50
CA VAL A 25 -3.37 10.07 0.33
C VAL A 25 -3.95 11.37 -0.21
N GLU A 26 -4.47 12.24 0.65
CA GLU A 26 -5.08 13.50 0.24
C GLU A 26 -4.05 14.49 -0.31
N ARG A 27 -2.82 14.48 0.21
CA ARG A 27 -1.70 15.24 -0.36
C ARG A 27 -1.44 14.79 -1.80
N CYS A 28 -1.36 13.48 -2.06
CA CYS A 28 -1.15 12.95 -3.41
C CYS A 28 -2.32 13.29 -4.34
N ARG A 29 -3.57 13.22 -3.86
CA ARG A 29 -4.76 13.57 -4.66
C ARG A 29 -4.79 15.05 -5.05
N LYS A 30 -4.53 15.95 -4.11
CA LYS A 30 -4.57 17.41 -4.33
C LYS A 30 -3.35 17.92 -5.10
N HIS A 31 -2.22 17.22 -4.96
CA HIS A 31 -0.93 17.58 -5.54
C HIS A 31 -0.27 16.35 -6.17
N PRO A 32 -0.78 15.87 -7.31
CA PRO A 32 -0.26 14.69 -8.01
C PRO A 32 1.23 14.79 -8.36
N GLU A 33 1.76 16.01 -8.50
CA GLU A 33 3.17 16.33 -8.70
C GLU A 33 4.07 16.15 -7.47
N THR A 34 3.49 15.85 -6.30
CA THR A 34 4.26 15.62 -5.07
C THR A 34 5.30 14.53 -5.31
N MET A 35 6.57 14.86 -5.06
CA MET A 35 7.67 13.91 -5.16
C MET A 35 7.62 12.93 -4.00
N ILE A 36 7.58 11.64 -4.33
CA ILE A 36 7.63 10.52 -3.39
C ILE A 36 9.01 9.88 -3.50
N GLU A 37 9.68 9.74 -2.37
CA GLU A 37 10.89 8.91 -2.23
C GLU A 37 10.50 7.54 -1.69
N LEU A 38 10.91 6.47 -2.38
CA LEU A 38 10.66 5.10 -1.94
C LEU A 38 11.69 4.73 -0.87
N VAL A 39 11.26 4.58 0.38
CA VAL A 39 12.15 4.31 1.52
C VAL A 39 11.90 2.94 2.14
N ALA A 40 12.96 2.29 2.60
CA ALA A 40 12.86 1.03 3.33
C ALA A 40 12.61 1.29 4.82
N GLY A 41 11.76 0.48 5.44
CA GLY A 41 11.51 0.54 6.87
C GLY A 41 10.04 0.33 7.25
N PRO A 42 9.74 0.26 8.55
CA PRO A 42 8.37 0.17 9.03
C PRO A 42 7.59 1.45 8.66
N CYS A 43 6.28 1.29 8.52
CA CYS A 43 5.40 2.34 8.03
C CYS A 43 5.22 3.47 9.05
N MET A 44 5.64 4.70 8.71
CA MET A 44 5.33 5.93 9.46
C MET A 44 3.87 6.40 9.29
N ILE A 45 3.08 5.64 8.54
CA ILE A 45 1.69 5.95 8.22
C ILE A 45 0.72 5.23 9.17
N CYS A 46 1.14 4.18 9.86
CA CYS A 46 0.25 3.42 10.74
C CYS A 46 0.06 4.10 12.10
N PRO A 47 -1.06 3.81 12.80
CA PRO A 47 -1.22 4.21 14.19
C PRO A 47 -0.13 3.57 15.07
N PRO A 48 0.27 4.22 16.18
CA PRO A 48 1.11 3.60 17.19
C PRO A 48 0.54 2.25 17.60
N CYS A 49 1.38 1.22 17.63
CA CYS A 49 0.97 -0.11 18.05
C CYS A 49 2.06 -0.76 18.90
N ASN A 50 1.65 -1.71 19.74
CA ASN A 50 2.51 -2.43 20.66
C ASN A 50 3.50 -3.41 20.01
N GLY A 51 3.44 -3.59 18.69
CA GLY A 51 4.37 -4.46 17.97
C GLY A 51 5.44 -3.72 17.16
N TYR A 52 5.51 -2.39 17.25
CA TYR A 52 6.66 -1.63 16.78
C TYR A 52 7.65 -1.43 17.93
N TYR A 53 8.92 -1.75 17.68
CA TYR A 53 10.03 -1.57 18.62
C TYR A 53 10.88 -0.39 18.14
N PRO A 54 10.73 0.81 18.75
CA PRO A 54 11.39 2.02 18.28
C PRO A 54 12.91 1.93 18.33
N ASP A 55 13.47 1.31 19.37
CA ASP A 55 14.92 1.21 19.59
C ASP A 55 15.65 0.46 18.48
N SER A 56 14.97 -0.51 17.84
CA SER A 56 15.53 -1.32 16.76
C SER A 56 14.91 -1.01 15.39
N GLY A 57 13.91 -0.15 15.33
CA GLY A 57 13.11 0.08 14.12
C GLY A 57 12.38 -1.16 13.60
N PHE A 58 12.16 -2.18 14.45
CA PHE A 58 11.58 -3.47 14.03
C PHE A 58 10.08 -3.51 14.28
N CYS A 59 9.30 -4.09 13.37
CA CYS A 59 7.88 -4.35 13.57
C CYS A 59 7.64 -5.87 13.59
N SER A 60 7.08 -6.41 14.68
CA SER A 60 6.85 -7.87 14.84
C SER A 60 5.41 -8.31 14.57
N MET A 61 4.50 -7.39 14.25
CA MET A 61 3.10 -7.74 14.04
C MET A 61 2.93 -8.53 12.74
N GLY A 62 2.41 -9.75 12.83
CA GLY A 62 2.17 -10.63 11.66
C GLY A 62 1.15 -10.08 10.65
N PHE A 63 0.27 -9.19 11.07
CA PHE A 63 -0.68 -8.46 10.22
C PHE A 63 -0.29 -6.99 9.99
N ALA A 64 0.88 -6.55 10.48
CA ALA A 64 1.49 -5.26 10.17
C ALA A 64 2.89 -5.44 9.55
N MET A 65 3.72 -4.39 9.61
CA MET A 65 4.97 -4.20 8.84
C MET A 65 6.17 -5.09 9.24
N GLY A 66 5.92 -6.35 9.63
CA GLY A 66 6.97 -7.35 9.79
C GLY A 66 7.48 -7.91 8.47
N LEU A 67 8.30 -8.97 8.54
CA LEU A 67 8.95 -9.61 7.38
C LEU A 67 7.99 -9.89 6.22
N ARG A 68 6.74 -10.25 6.53
CA ARG A 68 5.64 -10.44 5.57
C ARG A 68 5.41 -9.24 4.67
N ASN A 69 5.31 -8.04 5.24
CA ASN A 69 5.05 -6.82 4.47
C ASN A 69 6.32 -6.28 3.82
N GLN A 70 7.48 -6.43 4.45
CA GLN A 70 8.76 -6.12 3.80
C GLN A 70 8.92 -6.91 2.49
N LYS A 71 8.52 -8.19 2.47
CA LYS A 71 8.47 -8.99 1.24
C LYS A 71 7.50 -8.40 0.19
N LYS A 72 6.33 -7.92 0.62
CA LYS A 72 5.35 -7.29 -0.29
C LYS A 72 5.85 -5.97 -0.86
N ASP A 73 6.55 -5.17 -0.06
CA ASP A 73 7.17 -3.93 -0.50
C ASP A 73 8.25 -4.24 -1.54
N LEU A 74 9.13 -5.21 -1.26
CA LEU A 74 10.13 -5.69 -2.21
C LEU A 74 9.51 -6.22 -3.50
N ASP A 75 8.46 -7.05 -3.41
CA ASP A 75 7.77 -7.58 -4.59
C ASP A 75 7.14 -6.46 -5.41
N THR A 76 6.54 -5.47 -4.74
CA THR A 76 5.95 -4.28 -5.39
C THR A 76 7.01 -3.50 -6.16
N LEU A 77 8.16 -3.22 -5.53
CA LEU A 77 9.29 -2.56 -6.18
C LEU A 77 9.82 -3.37 -7.38
N GLN A 78 10.05 -4.66 -7.19
CA GLN A 78 10.55 -5.55 -8.25
C GLN A 78 9.59 -5.61 -9.44
N TRP A 79 8.29 -5.71 -9.21
CA TRP A 79 7.27 -5.73 -10.26
C TRP A 79 7.21 -4.41 -11.05
N MET A 80 7.42 -3.28 -10.35
CA MET A 80 7.49 -1.97 -10.98
C MET A 80 8.83 -1.71 -11.67
N GLY A 81 9.85 -2.53 -11.44
CA GLY A 81 11.22 -2.30 -11.92
C GLY A 81 11.91 -1.14 -11.20
N LEU A 82 11.55 -0.91 -9.94
CA LEU A 82 12.08 0.15 -9.09
C LEU A 82 12.90 -0.42 -7.93
N ASP A 83 13.62 0.46 -7.24
CA ASP A 83 14.36 0.17 -6.01
C ASP A 83 14.11 1.29 -4.99
N TYR A 84 14.52 1.07 -3.75
CA TYR A 84 14.55 2.13 -2.74
C TYR A 84 15.48 3.28 -3.16
N GLY A 85 15.16 4.49 -2.71
CA GLY A 85 15.84 5.73 -3.06
C GLY A 85 15.35 6.37 -4.37
N VAL A 86 14.55 5.67 -5.18
CA VAL A 86 13.87 6.28 -6.34
C VAL A 86 12.97 7.42 -5.87
N LYS A 87 13.05 8.56 -6.56
CA LYS A 87 12.19 9.73 -6.37
C LYS A 87 11.38 9.96 -7.64
N MET A 88 10.06 9.95 -7.53
CA MET A 88 9.17 10.20 -8.67
C MET A 88 7.87 10.86 -8.22
N ARG A 89 7.09 11.38 -9.16
CA ARG A 89 5.82 12.01 -8.81
C ARG A 89 4.79 10.98 -8.37
N ALA A 90 3.85 11.39 -7.51
CA ALA A 90 2.80 10.52 -7.00
C ALA A 90 1.94 9.94 -8.14
N ASP A 91 1.49 10.79 -9.07
CA ASP A 91 0.70 10.36 -10.22
C ASP A 91 1.41 9.31 -11.09
N GLU A 92 2.68 9.52 -11.37
CA GLU A 92 3.52 8.57 -12.11
C GLU A 92 3.69 7.25 -11.36
N LEU A 93 3.94 7.30 -10.04
CA LEU A 93 4.14 6.12 -9.21
C LEU A 93 2.87 5.26 -9.19
N PHE A 94 1.72 5.86 -8.89
CA PHE A 94 0.47 5.11 -8.81
C PHE A 94 0.01 4.62 -10.19
N ARG A 95 0.20 5.41 -11.25
CA ARG A 95 -0.05 4.96 -12.63
C ARG A 95 0.80 3.74 -12.95
N LEU A 96 2.10 3.78 -12.70
CA LEU A 96 3.01 2.65 -12.94
C LEU A 96 2.62 1.42 -12.10
N MET A 97 2.28 1.63 -10.83
CA MET A 97 1.84 0.56 -9.94
C MET A 97 0.60 -0.15 -10.50
N PHE A 98 -0.45 0.58 -10.88
CA PHE A 98 -1.66 0.00 -11.47
C PHE A 98 -1.45 -0.54 -12.89
N GLU A 99 -0.46 -0.02 -13.62
CA GLU A 99 -0.05 -0.54 -14.91
C GLU A 99 0.63 -1.92 -14.78
N ARG A 100 1.49 -2.12 -13.77
CA ARG A 100 2.26 -3.35 -13.59
C ARG A 100 1.59 -4.39 -12.70
N ILE A 101 0.85 -3.96 -11.68
CA ILE A 101 0.20 -4.82 -10.69
C ILE A 101 -1.31 -4.75 -10.93
N LYS A 102 -1.85 -5.75 -11.63
CA LYS A 102 -3.25 -5.74 -12.10
C LYS A 102 -4.23 -6.18 -11.04
N ASP A 103 -3.79 -7.05 -10.15
CA ASP A 103 -4.62 -7.53 -9.08
C ASP A 103 -3.80 -7.65 -7.79
N LYS A 104 -4.46 -7.39 -6.66
CA LYS A 104 -3.80 -7.51 -5.36
C LYS A 104 -3.25 -8.92 -5.12
N LYS A 105 -3.75 -9.98 -5.76
CA LYS A 105 -3.19 -11.33 -5.65
C LYS A 105 -1.72 -11.43 -6.06
N ASP A 106 -1.30 -10.59 -7.01
CA ASP A 106 0.05 -10.57 -7.58
C ASP A 106 1.09 -10.37 -6.47
N ILE A 107 0.77 -9.48 -5.51
CA ILE A 107 1.63 -9.14 -4.37
C ILE A 107 1.09 -9.74 -3.07
N CYS A 108 -0.18 -9.46 -2.73
CA CYS A 108 -0.77 -9.83 -1.45
C CYS A 108 -1.14 -11.31 -1.33
N GLY A 109 -1.25 -12.02 -2.46
CA GLY A 109 -1.40 -13.48 -2.56
C GLY A 109 -0.10 -14.19 -2.94
N TYR A 110 1.02 -13.46 -2.96
CA TYR A 110 2.32 -13.95 -3.42
C TYR A 110 2.26 -14.63 -4.79
N ASN A 111 1.36 -14.18 -5.68
CA ASN A 111 1.10 -14.77 -6.99
C ASN A 111 0.70 -16.28 -6.97
N THR A 112 0.29 -16.80 -5.82
CA THR A 112 -0.09 -18.21 -5.64
C THR A 112 -1.47 -18.39 -5.01
N ASP A 113 -2.03 -17.33 -4.42
CA ASP A 113 -3.29 -17.35 -3.66
C ASP A 113 -3.32 -18.39 -2.54
N ARG A 114 -2.15 -18.87 -2.12
CA ARG A 114 -2.00 -19.93 -1.12
C ARG A 114 -1.24 -19.43 0.08
N GLN A 115 -1.89 -19.46 1.24
CA GLN A 115 -1.19 -19.32 2.51
C GLN A 115 -0.40 -20.60 2.81
N THR A 116 0.91 -20.47 2.94
CA THR A 116 1.82 -21.59 3.26
C THR A 116 2.10 -21.70 4.76
N HIS A 117 1.99 -20.58 5.50
CA HIS A 117 2.22 -20.50 6.94
C HIS A 117 1.52 -19.26 7.52
N GLU A 118 1.25 -19.22 8.82
CA GLU A 118 0.63 -18.05 9.49
C GLU A 118 1.49 -16.78 9.38
N ALA A 119 2.81 -16.93 9.57
CA ALA A 119 3.78 -15.86 9.35
C ALA A 119 3.79 -15.33 7.89
N TRP A 120 3.29 -16.13 6.94
CA TRP A 120 3.17 -15.80 5.52
C TRP A 120 1.70 -15.77 5.09
N SER A 121 0.84 -15.20 5.94
CA SER A 121 -0.58 -15.04 5.62
C SER A 121 -0.80 -14.21 4.35
N ILE A 122 -1.84 -14.52 3.59
CA ILE A 122 -2.29 -13.69 2.45
C ILE A 122 -3.25 -12.61 2.95
N CYS A 123 -3.44 -11.53 2.19
CA CYS A 123 -4.44 -10.52 2.60
C CYS A 123 -5.87 -11.07 2.49
N PRO A 124 -6.80 -10.64 3.36
CA PRO A 124 -8.21 -10.96 3.20
C PRO A 124 -8.75 -10.56 1.83
N GLY A 125 -9.61 -11.40 1.25
CA GLY A 125 -10.22 -11.16 -0.05
C GLY A 125 -9.29 -11.38 -1.25
N VAL A 126 -8.13 -12.00 -1.07
CA VAL A 126 -7.34 -12.61 -2.15
C VAL A 126 -7.99 -13.95 -2.52
N GLY A 127 -8.27 -14.19 -3.80
CA GLY A 127 -8.83 -15.47 -4.30
C GLY A 127 -10.34 -15.72 -4.07
N GLY A 128 -11.06 -14.84 -3.37
CA GLY A 128 -12.51 -14.95 -3.10
C GLY A 128 -13.40 -14.08 -4.00
N SER A 129 -14.64 -14.51 -4.26
CA SER A 129 -15.67 -13.75 -5.00
C SER A 129 -16.19 -12.51 -4.25
N ASP A 130 -15.92 -12.43 -2.95
CA ASP A 130 -16.21 -11.37 -2.00
C ASP A 130 -15.02 -10.42 -1.77
N GLY A 131 -13.92 -10.63 -2.49
CA GLY A 131 -12.65 -9.98 -2.28
C GLY A 131 -12.62 -8.52 -2.69
N PHE A 132 -13.24 -7.62 -1.92
CA PHE A 132 -13.16 -6.15 -1.94
C PHE A 132 -12.46 -5.60 -3.19
N GLY A 133 -13.28 -5.24 -4.20
CA GLY A 133 -12.87 -4.68 -5.50
C GLY A 133 -12.11 -3.36 -5.40
N ASN A 134 -11.91 -2.84 -4.19
CA ASN A 134 -11.25 -1.58 -3.84
C ASN A 134 -9.92 -1.35 -4.57
N TYR A 135 -9.12 -2.40 -4.81
CA TYR A 135 -7.87 -2.25 -5.57
C TYR A 135 -8.12 -1.94 -7.05
N ARG A 136 -9.03 -2.68 -7.70
CA ARG A 136 -9.39 -2.46 -9.11
C ARG A 136 -10.16 -1.16 -9.29
N GLU A 137 -10.99 -0.80 -8.32
CA GLU A 137 -11.67 0.50 -8.25
C GLU A 137 -10.64 1.64 -8.14
N ALA A 138 -9.71 1.54 -7.18
CA ALA A 138 -8.59 2.48 -7.07
C ALA A 138 -7.77 2.56 -8.37
N ALA A 139 -7.52 1.44 -9.03
CA ALA A 139 -6.80 1.40 -10.30
C ALA A 139 -7.57 2.11 -11.42
N GLY A 140 -8.89 1.87 -11.52
CA GLY A 140 -9.77 2.52 -12.50
C GLY A 140 -9.75 4.04 -12.37
N GLU A 141 -9.68 4.53 -11.13
CA GLU A 141 -9.71 5.96 -10.82
C GLU A 141 -8.33 6.57 -10.58
N ASN A 142 -7.25 5.79 -10.75
CA ASN A 142 -5.89 6.20 -10.40
C ASN A 142 -5.80 6.79 -8.98
N LEU A 143 -6.39 6.12 -7.99
CA LEU A 143 -6.55 6.55 -6.60
C LEU A 143 -7.34 7.86 -6.41
N GLY A 144 -8.06 8.32 -7.43
CA GLY A 144 -8.74 9.62 -7.42
C GLY A 144 -7.80 10.79 -7.73
N MET A 145 -6.62 10.54 -8.31
CA MET A 145 -5.79 11.57 -8.93
C MET A 145 -6.27 11.79 -10.36
N ASP A 146 -6.56 13.04 -10.72
CA ASP A 146 -7.00 13.40 -12.07
C ASP A 146 -5.95 12.94 -13.10
N ARG A 147 -6.45 12.34 -14.19
CA ARG A 147 -5.61 12.01 -15.34
C ARG A 147 -5.41 13.31 -16.12
N ALA A 148 -4.24 13.93 -15.95
CA ALA A 148 -3.80 15.02 -16.82
C ALA A 148 -3.73 14.57 -18.28
#